data_AF-A0A520JT55-F1
#
_entry.id   AF-A0A520JT55-F1
#
_cell.length_a   1.000
_cell.length_b   1.000
_cell.length_c   1.000
_cell.angle_alpha   90.00
_cell.angle_beta   90.00
_cell.angle_gamma   90.00
#
_symmetry.space_group_name_H-M   'P 1'
#
loop_
_entity.id
_entity.type
_entity.pdbx_description
1 polymer ?
#
loop_
_entity_poly.entity_id
_entity_poly.type
_entity_poly.pdbx_seq_one_letter_code
_entity_poly.pdbx_strand_id
1 'polypeptide(L)'
;MRITIDVPKSIDSILNQRSHEEHLNKVSALKQMLWEGAESYLVNQYSRSRISKDKLAELPDLDIYEVNELMEKHHVKFSISYERFTREIEIAEKSS
;
A
#
# COMPACT_ATOMS: atom_id res chain seq x y z
N MET A 1 2.13 -9.73 18.47
CA MET A 1 2.69 -10.89 17.74
C MET A 1 4.21 -10.75 17.68
N ARG A 2 4.98 -11.84 17.83
CA ARG A 2 6.44 -11.84 17.68
C ARG A 2 6.83 -12.83 16.59
N ILE A 3 7.55 -12.37 15.58
CA ILE A 3 8.09 -13.18 14.49
C ILE A 3 9.60 -13.01 14.48
N THR A 4 10.34 -14.12 14.34
CA THR A 4 11.79 -14.12 14.15
C THR A 4 12.06 -14.39 12.67
N ILE A 5 12.91 -13.58 12.04
CA ILE A 5 13.23 -13.68 10.62
C ILE A 5 14.75 -13.65 10.47
N ASP A 6 15.30 -14.61 9.73
CA ASP A 6 16.70 -14.56 9.29
C ASP A 6 16.83 -13.63 8.10
N VAL A 7 17.58 -12.54 8.29
CA VAL A 7 17.76 -11.50 7.25
C VAL A 7 18.96 -11.87 6.37
N PRO A 8 18.79 -11.98 5.04
CA PRO A 8 19.92 -12.22 4.13
C PRO A 8 20.97 -11.10 4.21
N LYS A 9 22.25 -11.46 4.03
CA LYS A 9 23.36 -10.48 4.08
C LYS A 9 23.17 -9.28 3.16
N SER A 10 22.60 -9.49 1.97
CA SER A 10 22.29 -8.41 1.02
C SER A 10 21.31 -7.39 1.59
N ILE A 11 20.30 -7.85 2.34
CA ILE A 11 19.34 -6.96 3.01
C ILE A 11 19.97 -6.29 4.24
N ASP A 12 20.82 -6.98 5.00
CA ASP A 12 21.54 -6.33 6.12
C ASP A 12 22.42 -5.18 5.62
N SER A 13 23.10 -5.33 4.48
CA SER A 13 23.86 -4.23 3.86
C SER A 13 22.98 -3.02 3.53
N ILE A 14 21.78 -3.24 2.99
CA ILE A 14 20.80 -2.17 2.71
C ILE A 14 20.33 -1.51 4.01
N LEU A 15 20.03 -2.30 5.05
CA LEU A 15 19.64 -1.79 6.36
C LEU A 15 20.73 -0.95 7.00
N ASN A 16 22.00 -1.35 6.89
CA ASN A 16 23.14 -0.57 7.38
C ASN A 16 23.20 0.80 6.71
N GLN A 17 23.09 0.83 5.38
CA GLN A 17 23.13 2.06 4.61
C GLN A 17 21.98 2.99 5.01
N ARG A 18 20.74 2.49 4.98
CA ARG A 18 19.56 3.29 5.32
C ARG A 18 19.58 3.79 6.77
N SER A 19 20.00 2.94 7.71
CA SER A 19 20.15 3.32 9.13
C SER A 19 21.15 4.47 9.30
N HIS A 20 22.22 4.48 8.52
CA HIS A 20 23.23 5.54 8.55
C HIS A 20 22.69 6.84 7.95
N GLU A 21 22.06 6.76 6.78
CA GLU A 21 21.51 7.91 6.04
C GLU A 21 20.37 8.60 6.80
N GLU A 22 19.47 7.83 7.41
CA GLU A 22 18.29 8.34 8.12
C GLU A 22 18.52 8.54 9.62
N HIS A 23 19.73 8.26 10.12
CA HIS A 23 20.08 8.31 11.54
C HIS A 23 19.15 7.45 12.44
N LEU A 24 18.77 6.28 11.95
CA LEU A 24 17.91 5.32 12.63
C LEU A 24 18.70 4.09 13.07
N ASN A 25 18.16 3.33 14.03
CA ASN A 25 18.69 2.00 14.31
C ASN A 25 18.16 0.98 13.27
N LYS A 26 18.89 -0.12 13.08
CA LYS A 26 18.53 -1.16 12.09
C LYS A 26 17.13 -1.73 12.26
N VAL A 27 16.66 -1.88 13.50
CA VAL A 27 15.34 -2.45 13.78
C VAL A 27 14.25 -1.48 13.31
N SER A 28 14.43 -0.18 13.55
CA SER A 28 13.53 0.86 13.03
C SER A 28 13.53 0.91 11.51
N ALA A 29 14.72 0.89 10.89
CA ALA A 29 14.83 0.86 9.42
C ALA A 29 14.16 -0.38 8.81
N LEU A 30 14.33 -1.56 9.44
CA LEU A 30 13.66 -2.79 9.00
C LEU A 30 12.14 -2.70 9.14
N LYS A 31 11.64 -2.12 10.23
CA LYS A 31 10.19 -1.91 10.41
C LYS A 31 9.61 -1.00 9.32
N GLN A 32 10.31 0.08 8.98
CA GLN A 32 9.88 0.98 7.89
C GLN A 32 9.87 0.25 6.54
N MET A 33 10.93 -0.49 6.21
CA MET A 33 10.99 -1.28 4.97
C MET A 33 9.87 -2.34 4.89
N LEU A 34 9.55 -3.00 6.01
CA LEU A 34 8.43 -3.94 6.07
C LEU A 34 7.10 -3.22 5.83
N TRP A 35 6.94 -2.01 6.37
CA TRP A 35 5.73 -1.24 6.17
C TRP A 35 5.56 -0.81 4.71
N GLU A 36 6.60 -0.23 4.12
CA GLU A 36 6.64 0.15 2.70
C GLU A 36 6.38 -1.04 1.77
N GLY A 37 6.91 -2.21 2.12
CA GLY A 37 6.67 -3.46 1.39
C GLY A 37 5.21 -3.92 1.47
N ALA A 38 4.58 -3.82 2.64
CA ALA A 38 3.18 -4.17 2.81
C ALA A 38 2.24 -3.16 2.12
N GLU A 39 2.53 -1.86 2.20
CA GLU A 39 1.88 -0.80 1.42
C GLU A 39 1.90 -1.12 -0.08
N SER A 40 3.10 -1.36 -0.62
CA SER A 40 3.30 -1.71 -2.03
C SER A 40 2.54 -2.97 -2.44
N TYR A 41 2.52 -3.99 -1.58
CA TYR A 41 1.79 -5.22 -1.80
C TYR A 41 0.28 -4.97 -1.89
N LEU A 42 -0.29 -4.22 -0.95
CA LEU A 42 -1.72 -3.95 -0.90
C LEU A 42 -2.16 -3.11 -2.10
N VAL A 43 -1.41 -2.06 -2.45
CA VAL A 43 -1.71 -1.25 -3.64
C VAL A 43 -1.66 -2.08 -4.93
N ASN A 44 -0.70 -3.00 -5.07
CA ASN A 44 -0.65 -3.92 -6.21
C ASN A 44 -1.82 -4.91 -6.26
N GLN A 45 -2.30 -5.35 -5.10
CA GLN A 45 -3.50 -6.19 -5.03
C GLN A 45 -4.75 -5.41 -5.44
N TYR A 46 -4.85 -4.14 -5.04
CA TYR A 46 -5.93 -3.25 -5.45
C TYR A 46 -5.89 -2.96 -6.95
N SER A 47 -4.72 -2.62 -7.50
CA SER A 47 -4.57 -2.31 -8.94
C SER A 47 -4.92 -3.50 -9.84
N ARG A 48 -4.75 -4.74 -9.34
CA ARG A 48 -5.16 -5.98 -10.00
C ARG A 48 -6.62 -6.36 -9.73
N SER A 49 -7.41 -5.48 -9.12
CA SER A 49 -8.80 -5.72 -8.74
C SER A 49 -9.01 -6.95 -7.84
N ARG A 50 -7.99 -7.33 -7.05
CA ARG A 50 -8.06 -8.49 -6.13
C ARG A 50 -8.62 -8.13 -4.76
N ILE A 51 -8.52 -6.87 -4.38
CA ILE A 51 -9.12 -6.33 -3.15
C ILE A 51 -9.88 -5.05 -3.48
N SER A 52 -10.95 -4.76 -2.73
CA SER A 52 -11.66 -3.49 -2.81
C SER A 52 -10.87 -2.36 -2.14
N LYS A 53 -11.26 -1.12 -2.40
CA LYS A 53 -10.71 0.06 -1.71
C LYS A 53 -10.98 0.01 -0.20
N ASP A 54 -12.16 -0.46 0.20
CA ASP A 54 -12.50 -0.63 1.61
C ASP A 54 -11.59 -1.65 2.29
N LYS A 55 -11.23 -2.72 1.57
CA LYS A 55 -10.30 -3.73 2.09
C LYS A 55 -8.85 -3.23 2.15
N LEU A 56 -8.47 -2.34 1.23
CA LEU A 56 -7.20 -1.61 1.27
C LEU A 56 -7.11 -0.66 2.48
N ALA A 57 -8.23 -0.08 2.91
CA ALA A 57 -8.31 0.74 4.13
C ALA A 57 -8.24 -0.13 5.40
N GLU A 58 -9.01 -1.22 5.44
CA GLU A 58 -9.18 -2.07 6.62
C GLU A 58 -7.89 -2.80 7.04
N LEU A 59 -7.14 -3.37 6.08
CA LEU A 59 -5.99 -4.24 6.38
C LEU A 59 -4.83 -3.53 7.11
N PRO A 60 -4.42 -2.32 6.69
CA PRO A 60 -3.43 -1.52 7.40
C PRO A 60 -4.04 -0.61 8.47
N ASP A 61 -5.35 -0.66 8.71
CA ASP A 61 -6.09 0.24 9.62
C ASP A 61 -5.91 1.72 9.25
N LEU A 62 -6.10 2.03 7.96
CA LEU A 62 -5.99 3.37 7.39
C LEU A 62 -7.37 4.01 7.18
N ASP A 63 -7.43 5.33 7.32
CA ASP A 63 -8.58 6.11 6.92
C ASP A 63 -8.62 6.38 5.40
N ILE A 64 -9.73 6.96 4.94
CA ILE A 64 -9.93 7.20 3.49
C ILE A 64 -8.96 8.22 2.90
N TYR A 65 -8.47 9.18 3.70
CA TYR A 65 -7.49 10.18 3.29
C TYR A 65 -6.11 9.53 3.15
N GLU A 66 -5.71 8.73 4.13
CA GLU A 66 -4.46 7.96 4.12
C GLU A 66 -4.44 6.96 2.95
N VAL A 67 -5.57 6.33 2.63
CA VAL A 67 -5.68 5.48 1.44
C VAL A 67 -5.49 6.29 0.16
N ASN A 68 -5.98 7.53 0.08
CA ASN A 68 -5.76 8.36 -1.11
C ASN A 68 -4.28 8.77 -1.24
N GLU A 69 -3.64 9.17 -0.14
CA GLU A 69 -2.21 9.48 -0.12
C GLU A 69 -1.36 8.27 -0.52
N LEU A 70 -1.69 7.09 0.00
CA LEU A 70 -1.05 5.83 -0.36
C LEU A 70 -1.16 5.55 -1.87
N MET A 71 -2.34 5.75 -2.44
CA MET A 71 -2.58 5.54 -3.87
C MET A 71 -1.80 6.53 -4.75
N GLU A 72 -1.71 7.79 -4.34
CA GLU A 72 -0.91 8.82 -5.01
C GLU A 72 0.59 8.51 -4.94
N LYS A 73 1.10 8.16 -3.75
CA LYS A 73 2.49 7.75 -3.50
C LYS A 73 2.94 6.62 -4.42
N HIS A 74 2.05 5.67 -4.70
CA HIS A 74 2.33 4.53 -5.57
C HIS A 74 1.96 4.76 -7.05
N HIS A 75 1.64 6.00 -7.44
CA HIS A 75 1.25 6.39 -8.80
C HIS A 75 0.10 5.57 -9.41
N VAL A 76 -0.75 4.96 -8.57
CA VAL A 76 -1.95 4.28 -9.04
C VAL A 76 -3.03 5.34 -9.18
N LYS A 77 -3.12 5.93 -10.37
CA LYS A 77 -4.26 6.79 -10.72
C LYS A 77 -5.55 5.99 -10.49
N PHE A 78 -6.58 6.66 -9.96
CA PHE A 78 -7.96 6.20 -10.00
C PHE A 78 -8.35 5.94 -11.46
N SER A 79 -7.99 4.78 -12.01
CA SER A 79 -8.84 4.18 -13.01
C SER A 79 -10.05 3.72 -12.22
N ILE A 80 -11.11 4.53 -12.24
CA ILE A 80 -12.44 3.97 -12.06
C ILE A 80 -12.45 2.80 -13.05
N SER A 81 -12.56 1.57 -12.52
CA SER A 81 -12.73 0.40 -13.38
C SER A 81 -13.79 0.77 -14.40
N TYR A 82 -13.53 0.59 -15.69
CA TYR A 82 -14.47 0.97 -16.74
C TYR A 82 -15.87 0.40 -16.47
N GLU A 83 -15.94 -0.80 -15.88
CA GLU A 83 -17.19 -1.45 -15.44
C GLU A 83 -17.89 -0.78 -14.25
N ARG A 84 -17.15 -0.08 -13.39
CA ARG A 84 -17.70 0.70 -12.28
C ARG A 84 -18.20 2.05 -12.80
N PHE A 85 -17.44 2.67 -13.70
CA PHE A 85 -17.84 3.91 -14.37
C PHE A 85 -19.14 3.73 -15.14
N THR A 86 -19.25 2.68 -15.96
CA THR A 86 -20.47 2.40 -16.73
C THR A 86 -21.65 2.08 -15.84
N ARG A 87 -21.46 1.32 -14.75
CA ARG A 87 -22.54 1.05 -13.77
C ARG A 87 -23.03 2.32 -13.09
N GLU A 88 -22.14 3.21 -12.67
CA GLU A 88 -22.53 4.45 -12.00
C GLU A 88 -23.25 5.41 -12.96
N ILE A 89 -22.88 5.45 -14.25
CA ILE A 89 -23.61 6.17 -15.31
C ILE A 89 -25.00 5.56 -15.54
N GLU A 90 -25.12 4.24 -15.69
CA GLU A 90 -26.40 3.57 -15.92
C GLU A 90 -27.39 3.77 -14.75
N ILE A 91 -26.88 3.82 -13.52
CA ILE A 91 -27.71 4.08 -12.33
C ILE A 91 -28.17 5.54 -12.33
N ALA A 92 -27.31 6.50 -12.70
CA ALA A 92 -27.66 7.91 -12.80
C ALA A 92 -28.70 8.18 -13.89
N GLU A 93 -28.59 7.52 -15.05
CA GLU A 93 -29.55 7.62 -16.15
C GLU A 93 -30.91 7.00 -15.84
N LYS A 94 -30.96 5.91 -15.05
CA LYS A 94 -32.22 5.27 -14.63
C LYS A 94 -32.93 5.98 -13.48
N SER A 95 -32.25 6.90 -12.80
CA SER A 95 -32.77 7.64 -11.64
C SER A 95 -33.21 9.07 -11.98
N SER A 96 -33.15 9.47 -13.26
CA SER A 96 -33.68 10.72 -13.82
C SER A 96 -34.95 10.46 -14.63
#